data_AF-A0A534XUD1-F1
#
_entry.id   AF-A0A534XUD1-F1
#
_cell.length_a   1.000
_cell.length_b   1.000
_cell.length_c   1.000
_cell.angle_alpha   90.00
_cell.angle_beta   90.00
_cell.angle_gamma   90.00
#
_symmetry.space_group_name_H-M   'P 1'
#
loop_
_entity.id
_entity.type
_entity.pdbx_description
1 polymer ?
#
loop_
_entity_poly.entity_id
_entity_poly.type
_entity_poly.pdbx_seq_one_letter_code
_entity_poly.pdbx_strand_id
1 'polypeptide(L)'
;MGEEPSVPVPRLRTAISVETDGWAHFDYVRMPDYRWGIFLVPKSGERTIGFGDNLGQPAWDDVPGEHRNALRRIIVTQADTEPASVEQQRQLGKVAPSIYDLRNLFQVNVEEGRHLWAMVYLLHRHFGRDGREEAEELLARRSGSSDKPRILNAFNEPIDDWLSFFMFAMFTDRDGKYQLAALAESGFDPLARTTRFMLTEEAHHLFVGEMGVDRVVQRTAGLMREGKEPRKEGAIPLDIIQRYLNQWFTLSLDLFGGEVSSNAADFFAAGLKGRFREDDLAEHKAMGQSYRLEVPENGKLVEENVPLRNAMNEVLRDEYVKDCQRAVDRWNKTLAKNGVQGLSLALPHRRFHRGVGPHSTAKFDPQGRMMSEAEFEAHKDEWLINEADRKYVKSVMNGVFERGKMASFIAPPAKGINGMPVDFEYVRAPGS
;
A
#
# COMPACT_ATOMS: atom_id res chain seq x y z
N MET A 1 14.67 8.98 11.16
CA MET A 1 13.56 8.04 11.38
C MET A 1 13.72 6.74 10.62
N GLY A 2 14.46 6.73 9.50
CA GLY A 2 14.99 5.50 8.93
C GLY A 2 16.03 4.83 9.83
N GLU A 3 16.71 3.84 9.28
CA GLU A 3 17.54 2.90 10.04
C GLU A 3 18.83 3.50 10.65
N GLU A 4 19.33 2.89 11.73
CA GLU A 4 20.41 3.43 12.59
C GLU A 4 21.80 3.45 11.91
N PRO A 5 22.66 4.48 12.11
CA PRO A 5 23.91 4.74 11.37
C PRO A 5 24.97 3.63 11.27
N SER A 6 24.86 2.56 12.06
CA SER A 6 25.61 1.31 11.88
C SER A 6 25.02 0.42 10.77
N VAL A 7 24.23 1.01 9.84
CA VAL A 7 23.51 0.29 8.79
C VAL A 7 24.50 -0.49 7.90
N PRO A 8 24.22 -1.76 7.62
CA PRO A 8 24.93 -2.47 6.57
C PRO A 8 24.74 -1.80 5.19
N VAL A 9 25.61 -2.08 4.22
CA VAL A 9 25.60 -1.44 2.90
C VAL A 9 24.81 -2.29 1.90
N PRO A 10 23.54 -1.97 1.58
CA PRO A 10 22.77 -2.72 0.59
C PRO A 10 23.16 -2.42 -0.85
N ARG A 11 22.96 -3.40 -1.71
CA ARG A 11 22.91 -3.21 -3.16
C ARG A 11 21.51 -2.75 -3.57
N LEU A 12 21.35 -1.45 -3.78
CA LEU A 12 20.06 -0.82 -4.08
C LEU A 12 19.96 -0.43 -5.56
N ARG A 13 18.73 -0.30 -6.03
CA ARG A 13 18.39 0.33 -7.31
C ARG A 13 18.24 1.82 -7.06
N THR A 14 18.83 2.63 -7.93
CA THR A 14 18.67 4.09 -7.97
C THR A 14 18.26 4.50 -9.38
N ALA A 15 17.17 5.24 -9.49
CA ALA A 15 16.81 5.90 -10.73
C ALA A 15 17.78 7.07 -10.99
N ILE A 16 18.31 7.14 -12.21
CA ILE A 16 19.14 8.27 -12.67
C ILE A 16 18.55 8.96 -13.91
N SER A 17 17.53 8.35 -14.53
CA SER A 17 16.75 8.88 -15.65
C SER A 17 15.33 8.31 -15.60
N VAL A 18 14.42 8.92 -16.36
CA VAL A 18 13.08 8.41 -16.65
C VAL A 18 13.05 7.46 -17.85
N GLU A 19 14.13 7.41 -18.62
CA GLU A 19 14.30 6.49 -19.75
C GLU A 19 14.52 5.05 -19.28
N THR A 20 14.16 4.09 -20.13
CA THR A 20 14.20 2.65 -19.79
C THR A 20 15.58 2.14 -19.41
N ASP A 21 16.65 2.73 -19.94
CA ASP A 21 18.05 2.36 -19.71
C ASP A 21 18.64 2.99 -18.43
N GLY A 22 18.20 4.19 -18.05
CA GLY A 22 18.68 4.91 -16.87
C GLY A 22 17.77 4.82 -15.64
N TRP A 23 16.64 4.14 -15.74
CA TRP A 23 15.72 3.93 -14.60
C TRP A 23 16.29 2.99 -13.53
N ALA A 24 17.12 2.01 -13.89
CA ALA A 24 17.50 0.92 -12.99
C ALA A 24 19.02 0.74 -12.85
N HIS A 25 19.69 1.67 -12.15
CA HIS A 25 21.11 1.53 -11.81
C HIS A 25 21.28 0.82 -10.47
N PHE A 26 22.03 -0.29 -10.40
CA PHE A 26 22.21 -1.06 -9.17
C PHE A 26 23.63 -1.00 -8.64
N ASP A 27 23.80 -0.49 -7.42
CA ASP A 27 25.11 -0.42 -6.76
C ASP A 27 24.99 -0.55 -5.23
N TYR A 28 26.11 -0.83 -4.57
CA TYR A 28 26.21 -0.77 -3.11
C TYR A 28 26.26 0.68 -2.65
N VAL A 29 25.32 1.06 -1.81
CA VAL A 29 25.23 2.44 -1.32
C VAL A 29 24.76 2.44 0.12
N ARG A 30 25.39 3.27 0.96
CA ARG A 30 24.86 3.53 2.30
C ARG A 30 23.58 4.31 2.13
N MET A 31 22.50 3.91 2.80
CA MET A 31 21.20 4.57 2.63
C MET A 31 21.25 6.10 2.84
N PRO A 32 22.01 6.67 3.79
CA PRO A 32 22.18 8.13 3.91
C PRO A 32 22.80 8.82 2.68
N ASP A 33 23.59 8.09 1.89
CA ASP A 33 24.23 8.56 0.66
C ASP A 33 23.37 8.23 -0.58
N TYR A 34 22.17 7.69 -0.41
CA TYR A 34 21.27 7.40 -1.52
C TYR A 34 20.93 8.68 -2.29
N ARG A 35 20.99 8.62 -3.62
CA ARG A 35 20.70 9.78 -4.47
C ARG A 35 19.21 9.90 -4.71
N TRP A 36 18.49 10.49 -3.75
CA TRP A 36 17.08 10.82 -3.92
C TRP A 36 16.92 11.90 -5.01
N GLY A 37 16.35 11.50 -6.15
CA GLY A 37 16.12 12.36 -7.31
C GLY A 37 14.65 12.73 -7.49
N ILE A 38 14.41 13.78 -8.27
CA ILE A 38 13.07 14.21 -8.72
C ILE A 38 12.89 13.81 -10.18
N PHE A 39 11.93 12.92 -10.43
CA PHE A 39 11.68 12.35 -11.74
C PHE A 39 10.20 12.48 -12.10
N LEU A 40 9.94 13.10 -13.25
CA LEU A 40 8.61 13.25 -13.83
C LEU A 40 8.66 12.64 -15.24
N VAL A 41 7.66 11.84 -15.59
CA VAL A 41 7.52 11.34 -16.98
C VAL A 41 7.60 12.53 -17.96
N PRO A 42 8.28 12.42 -19.12
CA PRO A 42 8.37 13.53 -20.07
C PRO A 42 6.99 13.98 -20.57
N LYS A 43 6.87 15.26 -20.96
CA LYS A 43 5.64 15.73 -21.62
C LYS A 43 5.51 15.11 -23.00
N SER A 44 4.35 14.54 -23.32
CA SER A 44 4.02 14.05 -24.66
C SER A 44 3.11 15.06 -25.38
N GLY A 45 3.68 16.17 -25.84
CA GLY A 45 2.92 17.23 -26.53
C GLY A 45 1.96 18.02 -25.62
N GLU A 46 0.91 18.58 -26.23
CA GLU A 46 -0.16 19.27 -25.49
C GLU A 46 -1.11 18.24 -24.88
N ARG A 47 -1.13 18.16 -23.54
CA ARG A 47 -2.05 17.31 -22.80
C ARG A 47 -3.36 18.06 -22.54
N THR A 48 -4.48 17.35 -22.62
CA THR A 48 -5.81 17.83 -22.21
C THR A 48 -6.30 17.10 -20.97
N ILE A 49 -7.22 17.72 -20.23
CA ILE A 49 -7.88 17.13 -19.07
C ILE A 49 -8.87 16.06 -19.56
N GLY A 50 -8.75 14.83 -19.05
CA GLY A 50 -9.47 13.67 -19.56
C GLY A 50 -10.85 13.41 -18.95
N PHE A 51 -11.31 14.19 -17.98
CA PHE A 51 -12.56 13.93 -17.26
C PHE A 51 -13.16 15.18 -16.60
N GLY A 52 -14.36 15.00 -16.03
CA GLY A 52 -15.04 16.03 -15.25
C GLY A 52 -15.61 17.15 -16.11
N ASP A 53 -15.81 18.31 -15.48
CA ASP A 53 -16.40 19.49 -16.11
C ASP A 53 -15.39 20.24 -16.99
N ASN A 54 -14.09 20.04 -16.73
CA ASN A 54 -12.98 20.58 -17.49
C ASN A 54 -12.50 19.64 -18.63
N LEU A 55 -13.23 18.55 -18.90
CA LEU A 55 -12.91 17.60 -19.98
C LEU A 55 -12.62 18.32 -21.31
N GLY A 56 -11.46 18.00 -21.90
CA GLY A 56 -10.99 18.53 -23.18
C GLY A 56 -10.26 19.87 -23.11
N GLN A 57 -10.25 20.54 -21.95
CA GLN A 57 -9.45 21.75 -21.76
C GLN A 57 -7.95 21.42 -21.65
N PRO A 58 -7.03 22.38 -21.93
CA PRO A 58 -5.61 22.17 -21.70
C PRO A 58 -5.30 21.80 -20.24
N ALA A 59 -4.43 20.81 -20.04
CA ALA A 59 -3.91 20.49 -18.71
C ALA A 59 -3.05 21.65 -18.17
N TRP A 60 -3.06 21.82 -16.86
CA TRP A 60 -2.42 22.96 -16.21
C TRP A 60 -0.97 22.65 -15.84
N ASP A 61 -0.07 23.53 -16.28
CA ASP A 61 1.33 23.53 -15.88
C ASP A 61 1.57 24.15 -14.51
N ASP A 62 0.64 24.99 -14.06
CA ASP A 62 0.64 25.59 -12.73
C ASP A 62 -0.75 25.50 -12.08
N VAL A 63 -0.80 25.64 -10.76
CA VAL A 63 -2.00 25.38 -9.98
C VAL A 63 -3.03 26.50 -10.16
N PRO A 64 -4.25 26.22 -10.68
CA PRO A 64 -5.32 27.21 -10.72
C PRO A 64 -5.67 27.70 -9.31
N GLY A 65 -5.84 29.02 -9.16
CA GLY A 65 -6.06 29.64 -7.84
C GLY A 65 -7.25 29.04 -7.08
N GLU A 66 -8.35 28.74 -7.78
CA GLU A 66 -9.55 28.12 -7.21
C GLU A 66 -9.33 26.67 -6.73
N HIS A 67 -8.35 25.95 -7.27
CA HIS A 67 -8.05 24.56 -6.91
C HIS A 67 -6.86 24.43 -5.96
N ARG A 68 -6.22 25.55 -5.60
CA ARG A 68 -4.96 25.56 -4.86
C ARG A 68 -5.03 24.84 -3.51
N ASN A 69 -6.08 25.07 -2.73
CA ASN A 69 -6.22 24.42 -1.43
C ASN A 69 -6.53 22.92 -1.57
N ALA A 70 -7.34 22.54 -2.56
CA ALA A 70 -7.70 21.15 -2.81
C ALA A 70 -6.49 20.32 -3.27
N LEU A 71 -5.74 20.81 -4.28
CA LEU A 71 -4.54 20.16 -4.77
C LEU A 71 -3.45 20.09 -3.69
N ARG A 72 -3.26 21.15 -2.89
CA ARG A 72 -2.33 21.10 -1.74
C ARG A 72 -2.71 19.99 -0.78
N ARG A 73 -3.99 19.91 -0.36
CA ARG A 73 -4.45 18.88 0.56
C ARG A 73 -4.20 17.47 0.01
N ILE A 74 -4.53 17.24 -1.27
CA ILE A 74 -4.30 15.95 -1.94
C ILE A 74 -2.81 15.58 -1.90
N ILE A 75 -1.94 16.51 -2.31
CA ILE A 75 -0.49 16.28 -2.35
C ILE A 75 0.07 16.03 -0.96
N VAL A 76 -0.35 16.79 0.06
CA VAL A 76 0.11 16.60 1.44
C VAL A 76 -0.37 15.27 2.02
N THR A 77 -1.62 14.88 1.78
CA THR A 77 -2.13 13.59 2.26
C THR A 77 -1.39 12.41 1.63
N GLN A 78 -1.09 12.46 0.33
CA GLN A 78 -0.22 11.46 -0.31
C GLN A 78 1.21 11.53 0.26
N ALA A 79 1.79 12.72 0.39
CA ALA A 79 3.16 12.86 0.89
C ALA A 79 3.34 12.34 2.33
N ASP A 80 2.29 12.36 3.15
CA ASP A 80 2.36 11.96 4.55
C ASP A 80 2.46 10.44 4.73
N THR A 81 2.00 9.65 3.75
CA THR A 81 2.07 8.18 3.79
C THR A 81 3.49 7.66 3.63
N GLU A 82 4.29 8.35 2.83
CA GLU A 82 5.61 7.87 2.41
C GLU A 82 6.63 7.82 3.58
N PRO A 83 6.81 8.88 4.39
CA PRO A 83 7.64 8.77 5.59
C PRO A 83 6.97 7.96 6.71
N ALA A 84 5.64 7.82 6.71
CA ALA A 84 4.94 7.00 7.68
C ALA A 84 5.27 5.51 7.51
N SER A 85 5.28 5.00 6.29
CA SER A 85 5.65 3.61 6.01
C SER A 85 7.09 3.33 6.46
N VAL A 86 8.04 4.22 6.16
CA VAL A 86 9.43 4.13 6.63
C VAL A 86 9.49 4.12 8.18
N GLU A 87 8.69 4.95 8.84
CA GLU A 87 8.62 5.00 10.30
C GLU A 87 8.06 3.72 10.92
N GLN A 88 7.02 3.13 10.32
CA GLN A 88 6.42 1.87 10.76
C GLN A 88 7.40 0.70 10.61
N GLN A 89 8.22 0.71 9.55
CA GLN A 89 9.04 -0.43 9.14
C GLN A 89 10.47 -0.41 9.70
N ARG A 90 10.92 0.70 10.31
CA ARG A 90 12.32 0.96 10.72
C ARG A 90 12.99 -0.09 11.62
N GLN A 91 12.24 -0.95 12.31
CA GLN A 91 12.81 -1.96 13.22
C GLN A 91 12.96 -3.34 12.55
N LEU A 92 12.33 -3.57 11.39
CA LEU A 92 12.23 -4.89 10.78
C LEU A 92 13.57 -5.45 10.32
N GLY A 93 14.53 -4.59 9.97
CA GLY A 93 15.88 -5.00 9.57
C GLY A 93 16.60 -5.83 10.64
N LYS A 94 16.28 -5.62 11.93
CA LYS A 94 16.87 -6.37 13.06
C LYS A 94 16.47 -7.85 13.08
N VAL A 95 15.33 -8.18 12.45
CA VAL A 95 14.73 -9.52 12.46
C VAL A 95 14.45 -10.02 11.04
N ALA A 96 15.23 -9.54 10.06
CA ALA A 96 15.03 -9.89 8.66
C ALA A 96 15.14 -11.40 8.41
N PRO A 97 14.19 -12.02 7.69
CA PRO A 97 14.18 -13.47 7.52
C PRO A 97 15.22 -13.96 6.50
N SER A 98 15.88 -13.05 5.78
CA SER A 98 17.05 -13.33 4.94
C SER A 98 17.75 -12.03 4.54
N ILE A 99 18.97 -12.13 3.99
CA ILE A 99 19.66 -11.00 3.32
C ILE A 99 18.86 -10.48 2.11
N TYR A 100 18.18 -11.36 1.37
CA TYR A 100 17.32 -10.98 0.23
C TYR A 100 16.17 -10.09 0.69
N ASP A 101 15.50 -10.49 1.78
CA ASP A 101 14.37 -9.77 2.34
C ASP A 101 14.82 -8.45 2.97
N LEU A 102 15.95 -8.45 3.68
CA LEU A 102 16.57 -7.23 4.23
C LEU A 102 16.83 -6.18 3.14
N ARG A 103 17.42 -6.58 2.01
CA ARG A 103 17.66 -5.66 0.90
C ARG A 103 16.35 -5.14 0.30
N ASN A 104 15.32 -5.97 0.19
CA ASN A 104 14.02 -5.51 -0.35
C ASN A 104 13.35 -4.51 0.58
N LEU A 105 13.37 -4.72 1.90
CA LEU A 105 12.93 -3.73 2.88
C LEU A 105 13.66 -2.39 2.67
N PHE A 106 14.99 -2.43 2.54
CA PHE A 106 15.76 -1.20 2.33
C PHE A 106 15.45 -0.54 0.99
N GLN A 107 15.17 -1.31 -0.06
CA GLN A 107 14.75 -0.76 -1.34
C GLN A 107 13.41 -0.03 -1.23
N VAL A 108 12.41 -0.65 -0.59
CA VAL A 108 11.13 0.01 -0.31
C VAL A 108 11.38 1.29 0.48
N ASN A 109 12.14 1.23 1.58
CA ASN A 109 12.40 2.41 2.42
C ASN A 109 13.02 3.61 1.66
N VAL A 110 13.98 3.37 0.75
CA VAL A 110 14.57 4.49 -0.02
C VAL A 110 13.66 4.99 -1.13
N GLU A 111 12.82 4.12 -1.72
CA GLU A 111 11.81 4.48 -2.73
C GLU A 111 10.69 5.30 -2.10
N GLU A 112 10.20 4.93 -0.91
CA GLU A 112 9.26 5.74 -0.13
C GLU A 112 9.87 7.08 0.31
N GLY A 113 11.16 7.07 0.70
CA GLY A 113 11.90 8.31 0.90
C GLY A 113 11.90 9.21 -0.35
N ARG A 114 12.02 8.63 -1.55
CA ARG A 114 11.97 9.36 -2.82
C ARG A 114 10.55 9.85 -3.14
N HIS A 115 9.52 9.09 -2.79
CA HIS A 115 8.13 9.49 -2.92
C HIS A 115 7.83 10.77 -2.13
N LEU A 116 8.34 10.87 -0.89
CA LEU A 116 8.29 12.11 -0.11
C LEU A 116 8.97 13.26 -0.85
N TRP A 117 10.19 13.06 -1.36
CA TRP A 117 10.90 14.07 -2.16
C TRP A 117 10.08 14.53 -3.37
N ALA A 118 9.40 13.62 -4.06
CA ALA A 118 8.59 13.91 -5.23
C ALA A 118 7.42 14.85 -4.90
N MET A 119 6.73 14.60 -3.77
CA MET A 119 5.63 15.46 -3.33
C MET A 119 6.14 16.79 -2.74
N VAL A 120 7.23 16.78 -1.96
CA VAL A 120 7.87 18.00 -1.44
C VAL A 120 8.33 18.91 -2.58
N TYR A 121 8.83 18.35 -3.68
CA TYR A 121 9.16 19.11 -4.89
C TYR A 121 7.93 19.85 -5.43
N LEU A 122 6.78 19.17 -5.58
CA LEU A 122 5.54 19.80 -6.06
C LEU A 122 5.10 20.91 -5.11
N LEU A 123 5.14 20.68 -3.80
CA LEU A 123 4.83 21.66 -2.76
C LEU A 123 5.71 22.91 -2.87
N HIS A 124 7.04 22.74 -2.92
CA HIS A 124 7.98 23.85 -3.03
C HIS A 124 7.82 24.61 -4.36
N ARG A 125 7.65 23.90 -5.46
CA ARG A 125 7.63 24.49 -6.81
C ARG A 125 6.35 25.27 -7.10
N HIS A 126 5.20 24.78 -6.64
CA HIS A 126 3.89 25.30 -7.06
C HIS A 126 3.06 25.92 -5.92
N PHE A 127 3.42 25.69 -4.64
CA PHE A 127 2.63 26.16 -3.49
C PHE A 127 3.34 27.20 -2.62
N GLY A 128 4.46 27.76 -3.08
CA GLY A 128 5.09 28.94 -2.49
C GLY A 128 5.41 28.77 -1.00
N ARG A 129 4.99 29.74 -0.17
CA ARG A 129 5.23 29.70 1.28
C ARG A 129 4.52 28.53 1.96
N ASP A 130 3.22 28.39 1.73
CA ASP A 130 2.43 27.32 2.33
C ASP A 130 2.99 25.93 1.99
N GLY A 131 3.49 25.74 0.76
CA GLY A 131 4.11 24.48 0.36
C GLY A 131 5.36 24.13 1.18
N ARG A 132 6.16 25.13 1.58
CA ARG A 132 7.33 24.91 2.45
C ARG A 132 6.92 24.58 3.88
N GLU A 133 5.90 25.27 4.40
CA GLU A 133 5.36 25.00 5.74
C GLU A 133 4.78 23.58 5.82
N GLU A 134 4.07 23.12 4.79
CA GLU A 134 3.58 21.73 4.71
C GLU A 134 4.74 20.71 4.66
N ALA A 135 5.82 21.00 3.91
CA ALA A 135 6.99 20.14 3.83
C ALA A 135 7.70 20.00 5.18
N GLU A 136 7.78 21.07 5.97
CA GLU A 136 8.31 21.01 7.34
C GLU A 136 7.41 20.17 8.26
N GLU A 137 6.09 20.36 8.19
CA GLU A 137 5.15 19.61 9.04
C GLU A 137 5.10 18.11 8.67
N LEU A 138 5.31 17.75 7.40
CA LEU A 138 5.46 16.34 6.97
C LEU A 138 6.61 15.61 7.69
N LEU A 139 7.66 16.33 8.11
CA LEU A 139 8.77 15.76 8.88
C LEU A 139 8.54 15.81 10.40
N ALA A 140 7.64 16.70 10.85
CA ALA A 140 7.29 16.86 12.26
C ALA A 140 6.27 15.79 12.73
N ARG A 141 5.34 15.39 11.87
CA ARG A 141 4.42 14.26 12.13
C ARG A 141 5.18 12.94 12.23
N ARG A 142 4.68 12.01 13.05
CA ARG A 142 5.27 10.69 13.31
C ARG A 142 4.21 9.61 13.49
N SER A 143 4.40 8.46 12.83
CA SER A 143 3.53 7.29 12.97
C SER A 143 3.38 6.89 14.44
N GLY A 144 2.12 6.80 14.89
CA GLY A 144 1.76 6.38 16.26
C GLY A 144 2.05 7.42 17.36
N SER A 145 2.42 8.64 16.99
CA SER A 145 2.65 9.72 17.96
C SER A 145 1.34 10.17 18.61
N SER A 146 1.35 10.35 19.93
CA SER A 146 0.19 10.86 20.67
C SER A 146 -0.06 12.36 20.49
N ASP A 147 0.95 13.11 20.05
CA ASP A 147 0.89 14.57 19.86
C ASP A 147 0.73 14.95 18.38
N LYS A 148 1.57 14.36 17.52
CA LYS A 148 1.60 14.64 16.08
C LYS A 148 1.55 13.35 15.25
N PRO A 149 0.42 12.61 15.24
CA PRO A 149 0.28 11.39 14.46
C PRO A 149 0.34 11.66 12.95
N ARG A 150 0.51 10.60 12.16
CA ARG A 150 0.28 10.65 10.71
C ARG A 150 -1.21 10.85 10.41
N ILE A 151 -1.52 11.39 9.24
CA ILE A 151 -2.88 11.82 8.87
C ILE A 151 -3.85 10.64 8.79
N LEU A 152 -3.40 9.51 8.26
CA LEU A 152 -4.25 8.34 7.99
C LEU A 152 -4.02 7.24 9.03
N ASN A 153 -5.10 6.65 9.53
CA ASN A 153 -5.05 5.69 10.64
C ASN A 153 -4.18 4.46 10.34
N ALA A 154 -4.29 3.86 9.15
CA ALA A 154 -3.49 2.67 8.79
C ALA A 154 -1.97 2.94 8.82
N PHE A 155 -1.56 4.20 8.63
CA PHE A 155 -0.18 4.67 8.69
C PHE A 155 0.27 5.07 10.11
N ASN A 156 -0.57 4.80 11.12
CA ASN A 156 -0.22 4.86 12.55
C ASN A 156 -0.24 3.49 13.22
N GLU A 157 -0.75 2.45 12.53
CA GLU A 157 -0.75 1.07 13.04
C GLU A 157 0.67 0.52 13.14
N PRO A 158 1.00 -0.28 14.17
CA PRO A 158 2.35 -0.82 14.31
C PRO A 158 2.65 -1.92 13.28
N ILE A 159 3.85 -1.90 12.70
CA ILE A 159 4.42 -2.98 11.89
C ILE A 159 5.62 -3.57 12.65
N ASP A 160 5.33 -4.51 13.54
CA ASP A 160 6.33 -5.08 14.46
C ASP A 160 6.93 -6.42 13.98
N ASP A 161 6.44 -6.94 12.85
CA ASP A 161 6.80 -8.25 12.32
C ASP A 161 6.74 -8.27 10.79
N TRP A 162 7.42 -9.26 10.19
CA TRP A 162 7.53 -9.36 8.73
C TRP A 162 6.24 -9.81 8.04
N LEU A 163 5.33 -10.52 8.72
CA LEU A 163 4.05 -10.87 8.11
C LEU A 163 3.19 -9.60 7.96
N SER A 164 3.17 -8.74 8.98
CA SER A 164 2.55 -7.41 8.90
C SER A 164 3.15 -6.57 7.77
N PHE A 165 4.49 -6.54 7.62
CA PHE A 165 5.12 -5.83 6.51
C PHE A 165 4.70 -6.35 5.14
N PHE A 166 4.71 -7.67 4.92
CA PHE A 166 4.30 -8.22 3.63
C PHE A 166 2.82 -7.97 3.34
N MET A 167 1.96 -8.02 4.37
CA MET A 167 0.55 -7.68 4.24
C MET A 167 0.34 -6.18 3.96
N PHE A 168 1.08 -5.30 4.63
CA PHE A 168 1.10 -3.87 4.36
C PHE A 168 1.51 -3.58 2.92
N ALA A 169 2.64 -4.12 2.46
CA ALA A 169 3.10 -3.92 1.08
C ALA A 169 2.16 -4.57 0.04
N MET A 170 1.37 -5.57 0.44
CA MET A 170 0.38 -6.18 -0.44
C MET A 170 -0.92 -5.38 -0.51
N PHE A 171 -1.41 -4.85 0.62
CA PHE A 171 -2.74 -4.24 0.77
C PHE A 171 -2.73 -2.73 0.89
N THR A 172 -1.76 -2.12 1.56
CA THR A 172 -1.65 -0.67 1.78
C THR A 172 -0.91 0.03 0.66
N ASP A 173 0.28 -0.42 0.25
CA ASP A 173 0.98 0.07 -0.96
C ASP A 173 0.11 -0.17 -2.21
N ARG A 174 -0.58 -1.32 -2.18
CA ARG A 174 -2.00 -1.51 -2.56
C ARG A 174 -2.81 -0.30 -3.01
N ASP A 175 -3.35 0.36 -2.00
CA ASP A 175 -4.11 1.60 -2.08
C ASP A 175 -3.26 2.69 -2.73
N GLY A 176 -1.98 2.85 -2.33
CA GLY A 176 -1.01 3.75 -2.95
C GLY A 176 -1.03 3.69 -4.48
N LYS A 177 -0.91 2.50 -5.09
CA LYS A 177 -1.06 2.31 -6.54
C LYS A 177 -2.35 2.92 -7.10
N TYR A 178 -3.48 2.69 -6.44
CA TYR A 178 -4.78 3.18 -6.93
C TYR A 178 -4.94 4.69 -6.74
N GLN A 179 -4.45 5.24 -5.63
CA GLN A 179 -4.40 6.68 -5.40
C GLN A 179 -3.51 7.37 -6.44
N LEU A 180 -2.28 6.87 -6.62
CA LEU A 180 -1.33 7.37 -7.61
C LEU A 180 -1.87 7.25 -9.03
N ALA A 181 -2.53 6.15 -9.39
CA ALA A 181 -3.15 5.99 -10.70
C ALA A 181 -4.33 6.95 -10.94
N ALA A 182 -5.13 7.24 -9.92
CA ALA A 182 -6.17 8.26 -10.01
C ALA A 182 -5.60 9.68 -10.14
N LEU A 183 -4.47 9.96 -9.48
CA LEU A 183 -3.76 11.24 -9.56
C LEU A 183 -2.94 11.38 -10.85
N ALA A 184 -2.55 10.26 -11.48
CA ALA A 184 -1.93 10.20 -12.79
C ALA A 184 -2.84 10.74 -13.91
N GLU A 185 -4.13 10.87 -13.63
CA GLU A 185 -5.11 11.49 -14.53
C GLU A 185 -5.32 12.99 -14.27
N SER A 186 -4.82 13.52 -13.15
CA SER A 186 -5.05 14.91 -12.73
C SER A 186 -4.84 15.92 -13.85
N GLY A 187 -5.72 16.93 -13.95
CA GLY A 187 -5.55 18.07 -14.83
C GLY A 187 -4.32 18.92 -14.49
N PHE A 188 -3.77 18.80 -13.28
CA PHE A 188 -2.49 19.38 -12.91
C PHE A 188 -1.34 18.48 -13.41
N ASP A 189 -0.78 18.82 -14.57
CA ASP A 189 0.17 17.98 -15.32
C ASP A 189 1.44 17.60 -14.53
N PRO A 190 2.07 18.50 -13.75
CA PRO A 190 3.19 18.12 -12.89
C PRO A 190 2.87 17.00 -11.91
N LEU A 191 1.70 17.00 -11.27
CA LEU A 191 1.27 15.92 -10.37
C LEU A 191 1.02 14.62 -11.14
N ALA A 192 0.32 14.70 -12.27
CA ALA A 192 0.05 13.54 -13.11
C ALA A 192 1.35 12.85 -13.56
N ARG A 193 2.36 13.62 -13.97
CA ARG A 193 3.65 13.08 -14.44
C ARG A 193 4.54 12.55 -13.31
N THR A 194 4.48 13.17 -12.12
CA THR A 194 5.14 12.67 -10.92
C THR A 194 4.58 11.31 -10.51
N THR A 195 3.25 11.19 -10.42
CA THR A 195 2.57 9.97 -9.97
C THR A 195 2.72 8.83 -10.98
N ARG A 196 2.73 9.13 -12.29
CA ARG A 196 3.08 8.14 -13.33
C ARG A 196 4.48 7.55 -13.16
N PHE A 197 5.45 8.35 -12.73
CA PHE A 197 6.79 7.83 -12.41
C PHE A 197 6.76 7.00 -11.13
N MET A 198 6.09 7.47 -10.06
CA MET A 198 5.98 6.70 -8.81
C MET A 198 5.36 5.31 -9.02
N LEU A 199 4.39 5.17 -9.93
CA LEU A 199 3.80 3.87 -10.27
C LEU A 199 4.81 2.83 -10.79
N THR A 200 5.96 3.24 -11.34
CA THR A 200 7.01 2.29 -11.76
C THR A 200 7.76 1.71 -10.55
N GLU A 201 7.90 2.48 -9.47
CA GLU A 201 8.48 2.06 -8.19
C GLU A 201 7.49 1.24 -7.39
N GLU A 202 6.23 1.69 -7.32
CA GLU A 202 5.14 1.01 -6.60
C GLU A 202 4.99 -0.46 -7.01
N ALA A 203 5.21 -0.77 -8.29
CA ALA A 203 5.20 -2.15 -8.78
C ALA A 203 6.19 -3.08 -8.06
N HIS A 204 7.33 -2.55 -7.59
CA HIS A 204 8.27 -3.30 -6.77
C HIS A 204 7.74 -3.57 -5.36
N HIS A 205 7.10 -2.59 -4.73
CA HIS A 205 6.53 -2.72 -3.38
C HIS A 205 5.43 -3.79 -3.38
N LEU A 206 4.53 -3.73 -4.36
CA LEU A 206 3.48 -4.75 -4.57
C LEU A 206 4.06 -6.15 -4.77
N PHE A 207 5.16 -6.26 -5.52
CA PHE A 207 5.86 -7.52 -5.69
C PHE A 207 6.42 -8.04 -4.36
N VAL A 208 7.05 -7.18 -3.55
CA VAL A 208 7.62 -7.54 -2.24
C VAL A 208 6.52 -8.08 -1.32
N GLY A 209 5.39 -7.38 -1.21
CA GLY A 209 4.27 -7.81 -0.39
C GLY A 209 3.64 -9.11 -0.89
N GLU A 210 3.19 -9.14 -2.14
CA GLU A 210 2.45 -10.28 -2.70
C GLU A 210 3.27 -11.57 -2.70
N MET A 211 4.54 -11.50 -3.10
CA MET A 211 5.43 -12.66 -3.12
C MET A 211 5.98 -13.02 -1.74
N GLY A 212 6.10 -12.04 -0.84
CA GLY A 212 6.43 -12.28 0.57
C GLY A 212 5.38 -13.17 1.24
N VAL A 213 4.10 -12.79 1.12
CA VAL A 213 2.99 -13.61 1.63
C VAL A 213 2.93 -14.97 0.92
N ASP A 214 3.09 -15.03 -0.40
CA ASP A 214 3.09 -16.30 -1.14
C ASP A 214 4.18 -17.26 -0.65
N ARG A 215 5.37 -16.76 -0.31
CA ARG A 215 6.47 -17.58 0.25
C ARG A 215 6.17 -18.08 1.66
N VAL A 216 5.47 -17.30 2.49
CA VAL A 216 4.99 -17.77 3.81
C VAL A 216 3.94 -18.87 3.62
N VAL A 217 2.98 -18.65 2.72
CA VAL A 217 1.95 -19.64 2.36
C VAL A 217 2.60 -20.91 1.80
N GLN A 218 3.59 -20.80 0.92
CA GLN A 218 4.33 -21.92 0.36
C GLN A 218 5.04 -22.73 1.44
N ARG A 219 5.69 -22.07 2.40
CA ARG A 219 6.37 -22.75 3.52
C ARG A 219 5.37 -23.54 4.36
N THR A 220 4.26 -22.92 4.74
CA THR A 220 3.20 -23.56 5.52
C THR A 220 2.56 -24.72 4.77
N ALA A 221 2.23 -24.54 3.49
CA ALA A 221 1.64 -25.58 2.66
C ALA A 221 2.58 -26.77 2.45
N GLY A 222 3.88 -26.51 2.28
CA GLY A 222 4.89 -27.56 2.16
C GLY A 222 4.97 -28.45 3.40
N LEU A 223 4.92 -27.85 4.60
CA LEU A 223 4.90 -28.59 5.87
C LEU A 223 3.62 -29.41 6.05
N MET A 224 2.47 -28.83 5.70
CA MET A 224 1.19 -29.54 5.75
C MET A 224 1.17 -30.75 4.82
N ARG A 225 1.74 -30.63 3.61
CA ARG A 225 1.91 -31.75 2.66
C ARG A 225 2.74 -32.88 3.26
N GLU A 226 3.77 -32.54 4.04
CA GLU A 226 4.62 -33.51 4.74
C GLU A 226 3.95 -34.13 5.98
N GLY A 227 2.70 -33.75 6.30
CA GLY A 227 1.99 -34.19 7.51
C GLY A 227 2.51 -33.54 8.80
N LYS A 228 3.27 -32.45 8.69
CA LYS A 228 3.82 -31.72 9.85
C LYS A 228 2.90 -30.57 10.25
N GLU A 229 2.84 -30.32 11.55
CA GLU A 229 2.12 -29.16 12.09
C GLU A 229 2.97 -27.88 11.90
N PRO A 230 2.51 -26.87 11.12
CA PRO A 230 3.32 -25.69 10.81
C PRO A 230 3.86 -24.97 12.04
N ARG A 231 3.03 -24.86 13.10
CA ARG A 231 3.39 -24.12 14.32
C ARG A 231 4.61 -24.73 15.03
N LYS A 232 4.69 -26.06 15.10
CA LYS A 232 5.80 -26.80 15.73
C LYS A 232 7.11 -26.71 14.95
N GLU A 233 7.01 -26.49 13.65
CA GLU A 233 8.14 -26.34 12.73
C GLU A 233 8.59 -24.88 12.56
N GLY A 234 8.02 -23.96 13.36
CA GLY A 234 8.33 -22.53 13.31
C GLY A 234 7.83 -21.83 12.05
N ALA A 235 6.77 -22.33 11.41
CA ALA A 235 6.07 -21.69 10.31
C ALA A 235 4.72 -21.11 10.75
N ILE A 236 4.22 -20.10 10.04
CA ILE A 236 2.99 -19.41 10.43
C ILE A 236 1.76 -20.19 9.95
N PRO A 237 0.88 -20.67 10.86
CA PRO A 237 -0.35 -21.36 10.49
C PRO A 237 -1.29 -20.53 9.60
N LEU A 238 -2.07 -21.21 8.75
CA LEU A 238 -2.97 -20.56 7.78
C LEU A 238 -4.05 -19.68 8.45
N ASP A 239 -4.53 -20.06 9.63
CA ASP A 239 -5.53 -19.27 10.36
C ASP A 239 -4.97 -17.93 10.84
N ILE A 240 -3.69 -17.89 11.27
CA ILE A 240 -3.00 -16.63 11.59
C ILE A 240 -2.83 -15.79 10.32
N ILE A 241 -2.40 -16.40 9.21
CA ILE A 241 -2.26 -15.69 7.92
C ILE A 241 -3.60 -15.07 7.50
N GLN A 242 -4.71 -15.78 7.67
CA GLN A 242 -6.05 -15.28 7.38
C GLN A 242 -6.44 -14.09 8.27
N ARG A 243 -6.13 -14.10 9.58
CA ARG A 243 -6.41 -12.96 10.48
C ARG A 243 -5.57 -11.74 10.15
N TYR A 244 -4.30 -11.92 9.76
CA TYR A 244 -3.44 -10.83 9.28
C TYR A 244 -3.96 -10.25 7.96
N LEU A 245 -4.37 -11.11 7.03
CA LEU A 245 -5.01 -10.73 5.77
C LEU A 245 -6.27 -9.89 6.05
N ASN A 246 -7.16 -10.36 6.91
CA ASN A 246 -8.39 -9.66 7.27
C ASN A 246 -8.11 -8.27 7.82
N GLN A 247 -7.20 -8.16 8.80
CA GLN A 247 -6.83 -6.90 9.43
C GLN A 247 -6.29 -5.91 8.40
N TRP A 248 -5.24 -6.28 7.67
CA TRP A 248 -4.56 -5.35 6.77
C TRP A 248 -5.43 -4.95 5.58
N PHE A 249 -6.15 -5.90 4.98
CA PHE A 249 -7.09 -5.58 3.90
C PHE A 249 -8.15 -4.56 4.35
N THR A 250 -8.77 -4.78 5.52
CA THR A 250 -9.87 -3.91 5.98
C THR A 250 -9.39 -2.55 6.45
N LEU A 251 -8.21 -2.46 7.08
CA LEU A 251 -7.56 -1.18 7.36
C LEU A 251 -7.29 -0.38 6.07
N SER A 252 -6.84 -1.05 5.01
CA SER A 252 -6.60 -0.40 3.71
C SER A 252 -7.88 0.05 3.01
N LEU A 253 -9.02 -0.63 3.23
CA LEU A 253 -10.32 -0.18 2.67
C LEU A 253 -10.71 1.22 3.14
N ASP A 254 -10.35 1.60 4.37
CA ASP A 254 -10.68 2.91 4.93
C ASP A 254 -9.88 4.06 4.31
N LEU A 255 -8.72 3.77 3.69
CA LEU A 255 -7.87 4.78 3.03
C LEU A 255 -8.55 5.43 1.82
N PHE A 256 -9.48 4.72 1.18
CA PHE A 256 -10.30 5.28 0.09
C PHE A 256 -11.31 6.33 0.58
N GLY A 257 -11.55 6.47 1.90
CA GLY A 257 -12.53 7.39 2.46
C GLY A 257 -13.97 6.86 2.43
N GLY A 258 -14.95 7.67 2.82
CA GLY A 258 -16.36 7.24 2.82
C GLY A 258 -16.87 6.90 1.42
N GLU A 259 -17.70 5.86 1.33
CA GLU A 259 -18.35 5.37 0.10
C GLU A 259 -19.11 6.48 -0.64
N VAL A 260 -19.72 7.41 0.11
CA VAL A 260 -20.42 8.59 -0.40
C VAL A 260 -19.68 9.85 0.06
N SER A 261 -19.19 10.66 -0.88
CA SER A 261 -18.33 11.81 -0.57
C SER A 261 -18.51 12.98 -1.55
N SER A 262 -18.91 14.14 -1.04
CA SER A 262 -18.94 15.39 -1.83
C SER A 262 -17.54 15.84 -2.22
N ASN A 263 -16.53 15.68 -1.35
CA ASN A 263 -15.15 16.02 -1.71
C ASN A 263 -14.65 15.21 -2.91
N ALA A 264 -14.96 13.90 -2.96
CA ALA A 264 -14.56 13.06 -4.08
C ALA A 264 -15.30 13.48 -5.38
N ALA A 265 -16.58 13.86 -5.27
CA ALA A 265 -17.35 14.41 -6.37
C ALA A 265 -16.74 15.71 -6.90
N ASP A 266 -16.38 16.64 -6.01
CA ASP A 266 -15.79 17.92 -6.36
C ASP A 266 -14.41 17.75 -7.01
N PHE A 267 -13.57 16.84 -6.50
CA PHE A 267 -12.27 16.54 -7.09
C PHE A 267 -12.39 15.95 -8.49
N PHE A 268 -13.35 15.05 -8.71
CA PHE A 268 -13.61 14.49 -10.04
C PHE A 268 -14.16 15.57 -10.99
N ALA A 269 -15.18 16.32 -10.55
CA ALA A 269 -15.80 17.38 -11.34
C ALA A 269 -14.79 18.45 -11.78
N ALA A 270 -13.92 18.89 -10.87
CA ALA A 270 -12.91 19.89 -11.16
C ALA A 270 -11.73 19.36 -12.01
N GLY A 271 -11.61 18.05 -12.26
CA GLY A 271 -10.48 17.50 -13.01
C GLY A 271 -9.23 17.26 -12.15
N LEU A 272 -9.34 17.18 -10.81
CA LEU A 272 -8.18 17.08 -9.91
C LEU A 272 -7.72 15.63 -9.69
N LYS A 273 -8.65 14.68 -9.65
CA LYS A 273 -8.40 13.25 -9.42
C LYS A 273 -9.40 12.42 -10.24
N GLY A 274 -8.90 11.61 -11.17
CA GLY A 274 -9.72 10.79 -12.06
C GLY A 274 -10.09 9.45 -11.43
N ARG A 275 -10.73 8.57 -12.22
CA ARG A 275 -10.87 7.15 -11.86
C ARG A 275 -9.63 6.39 -12.28
N PHE A 276 -9.52 5.13 -11.85
CA PHE A 276 -8.46 4.25 -12.31
C PHE A 276 -8.58 4.00 -13.81
N ARG A 277 -7.52 4.33 -14.57
CA ARG A 277 -7.45 4.19 -16.04
C ARG A 277 -8.60 4.90 -16.73
N GLU A 278 -8.75 6.18 -16.42
CA GLU A 278 -9.86 7.01 -16.90
C GLU A 278 -9.99 6.98 -18.42
N ASP A 279 -8.87 6.98 -19.16
CA ASP A 279 -8.83 6.93 -20.63
C ASP A 279 -9.40 5.63 -21.23
N ASP A 280 -9.46 4.53 -20.46
CA ASP A 280 -10.03 3.25 -20.92
C ASP A 280 -11.57 3.23 -20.80
N LEU A 281 -12.18 4.25 -20.18
CA LEU A 281 -13.62 4.33 -19.93
C LEU A 281 -14.34 4.99 -21.12
N ALA A 282 -15.61 4.62 -21.34
CA ALA A 282 -16.38 5.12 -22.48
C ALA A 282 -16.99 6.52 -22.27
N GLU A 283 -17.10 6.96 -21.02
CA GLU A 283 -17.76 8.20 -20.62
C GLU A 283 -17.02 8.79 -19.42
N HIS A 284 -16.69 10.09 -19.47
CA HIS A 284 -15.74 10.73 -18.54
C HIS A 284 -16.32 11.87 -17.69
N LYS A 285 -17.61 12.20 -17.82
CA LYS A 285 -18.27 13.22 -16.99
C LYS A 285 -18.95 12.62 -15.77
N ALA A 286 -19.30 11.33 -15.78
CA ALA A 286 -20.04 10.64 -14.72
C ALA A 286 -21.38 11.30 -14.34
N MET A 287 -21.97 12.05 -15.28
CA MET A 287 -23.25 12.77 -15.08
C MET A 287 -24.43 11.87 -15.44
N GLY A 288 -25.51 11.96 -14.67
CA GLY A 288 -26.73 11.15 -14.89
C GLY A 288 -26.56 9.65 -14.61
N GLN A 289 -25.43 9.25 -14.05
CA GLN A 289 -25.14 7.87 -13.64
C GLN A 289 -25.27 7.74 -12.12
N SER A 290 -25.63 6.54 -11.67
CA SER A 290 -25.75 6.20 -10.25
C SER A 290 -24.87 5.01 -9.90
N TYR A 291 -24.42 4.98 -8.65
CA TYR A 291 -23.79 3.84 -8.02
C TYR A 291 -24.75 3.25 -6.99
N ARG A 292 -24.91 1.93 -7.01
CA ARG A 292 -25.79 1.21 -6.10
C ARG A 292 -25.00 0.70 -4.92
N LEU A 293 -25.35 1.15 -3.72
CA LEU A 293 -24.72 0.78 -2.46
C LEU A 293 -25.76 0.11 -1.56
N GLU A 294 -25.35 -0.83 -0.70
CA GLU A 294 -26.20 -1.18 0.44
C GLU A 294 -25.60 -0.57 1.69
N VAL A 295 -26.38 0.20 2.44
CA VAL A 295 -25.96 0.93 3.63
C VAL A 295 -26.69 0.39 4.86
N PRO A 296 -26.09 0.49 6.06
CA PRO A 296 -26.78 0.14 7.30
C PRO A 296 -27.80 1.22 7.65
N GLU A 297 -29.08 0.85 7.78
CA GLU A 297 -30.14 1.72 8.25
C GLU A 297 -31.09 0.94 9.17
N ASN A 298 -31.36 1.47 10.38
CA ASN A 298 -32.31 0.90 11.33
C ASN A 298 -32.10 -0.62 11.60
N GLY A 299 -30.84 -1.05 11.72
CA GLY A 299 -30.47 -2.45 11.98
C GLY A 299 -30.64 -3.41 10.80
N LYS A 300 -30.76 -2.87 9.57
CA LYS A 300 -30.85 -3.65 8.32
C LYS A 300 -29.93 -3.05 7.26
N LEU A 301 -29.62 -3.84 6.23
CA LEU A 301 -29.03 -3.32 5.00
C LEU A 301 -30.16 -2.86 4.08
N VAL A 302 -30.06 -1.62 3.61
CA VAL A 302 -30.98 -1.04 2.62
C VAL A 302 -30.20 -0.66 1.38
N GLU A 303 -30.81 -0.86 0.22
CA GLU A 303 -30.20 -0.45 -1.05
C GLU A 303 -30.44 1.05 -1.28
N GLU A 304 -29.38 1.77 -1.59
CA GLU A 304 -29.37 3.18 -1.91
C GLU A 304 -28.72 3.40 -3.28
N ASN A 305 -29.32 4.26 -4.11
CA ASN A 305 -28.72 4.70 -5.37
C ASN A 305 -28.21 6.12 -5.19
N VAL A 306 -26.89 6.29 -5.22
CA VAL A 306 -26.23 7.59 -5.10
C VAL A 306 -25.70 8.06 -6.46
N PRO A 307 -25.56 9.36 -6.71
CA PRO A 307 -24.91 9.84 -7.93
C PRO A 307 -23.48 9.30 -8.06
N LEU A 308 -23.05 8.90 -9.25
CA LEU A 308 -21.75 8.25 -9.47
C LEU A 308 -20.59 9.14 -9.00
N ARG A 309 -20.67 10.46 -9.20
CA ARG A 309 -19.66 11.41 -8.70
C ARG A 309 -19.49 11.35 -7.18
N ASN A 310 -20.57 11.15 -6.43
CA ASN A 310 -20.48 10.99 -4.98
C ASN A 310 -19.88 9.64 -4.56
N ALA A 311 -19.88 8.65 -5.45
CA ALA A 311 -19.35 7.32 -5.21
C ALA A 311 -17.91 7.10 -5.72
N MET A 312 -17.18 8.15 -6.10
CA MET A 312 -15.84 8.01 -6.72
C MET A 312 -14.83 7.25 -5.84
N ASN A 313 -14.95 7.36 -4.52
CA ASN A 313 -14.14 6.57 -3.59
C ASN A 313 -14.47 5.07 -3.69
N GLU A 314 -15.74 4.71 -3.75
CA GLU A 314 -16.18 3.31 -3.87
C GLU A 314 -15.83 2.72 -5.25
N VAL A 315 -15.94 3.51 -6.31
CA VAL A 315 -15.52 3.12 -7.67
C VAL A 315 -14.02 2.78 -7.70
N LEU A 316 -13.18 3.57 -7.03
CA LEU A 316 -11.75 3.28 -6.95
C LEU A 316 -11.48 2.05 -6.07
N ARG A 317 -12.21 1.92 -4.95
CA ARG A 317 -12.15 0.76 -4.05
C ARG A 317 -12.55 -0.54 -4.77
N ASP A 318 -13.50 -0.51 -5.70
CA ASP A 318 -13.90 -1.68 -6.50
C ASP A 318 -12.72 -2.26 -7.28
N GLU A 319 -11.93 -1.41 -7.94
CA GLU A 319 -10.76 -1.85 -8.71
C GLU A 319 -9.66 -2.39 -7.80
N TYR A 320 -9.46 -1.76 -6.63
CA TYR A 320 -8.56 -2.26 -5.59
C TYR A 320 -8.95 -3.66 -5.10
N VAL A 321 -10.21 -3.88 -4.72
CA VAL A 321 -10.69 -5.17 -4.22
C VAL A 321 -10.51 -6.27 -5.26
N LYS A 322 -10.81 -5.98 -6.54
CA LYS A 322 -10.58 -6.92 -7.66
C LYS A 322 -9.11 -7.32 -7.78
N ASP A 323 -8.18 -6.40 -7.59
CA ASP A 323 -6.74 -6.68 -7.69
C ASP A 323 -6.22 -7.45 -6.48
N CYS A 324 -6.67 -7.12 -5.26
CA CYS A 324 -6.42 -7.90 -4.05
C CYS A 324 -6.91 -9.35 -4.20
N GLN A 325 -8.09 -9.56 -4.79
CA GLN A 325 -8.64 -10.91 -4.98
C GLN A 325 -7.73 -11.76 -5.88
N ARG A 326 -7.10 -11.18 -6.92
CA ARG A 326 -6.17 -11.91 -7.80
C ARG A 326 -4.94 -12.42 -7.06
N ALA A 327 -4.44 -11.65 -6.09
CA ALA A 327 -3.33 -12.08 -5.24
C ALA A 327 -3.74 -13.22 -4.29
N VAL A 328 -4.92 -13.11 -3.66
CA VAL A 328 -5.46 -14.21 -2.82
C VAL A 328 -5.70 -15.48 -3.64
N ASP A 329 -6.23 -15.35 -4.86
CA ASP A 329 -6.39 -16.48 -5.78
C ASP A 329 -5.04 -17.13 -6.13
N ARG A 330 -3.96 -16.35 -6.22
CA ARG A 330 -2.61 -16.87 -6.43
C ARG A 330 -2.12 -17.67 -5.23
N TRP A 331 -2.29 -17.14 -4.01
CA TRP A 331 -1.94 -17.87 -2.79
C TRP A 331 -2.73 -19.18 -2.65
N ASN A 332 -4.02 -19.18 -3.00
CA ASN A 332 -4.84 -20.39 -3.06
C ASN A 332 -4.37 -21.39 -4.12
N LYS A 333 -3.87 -20.93 -5.28
CA LYS A 333 -3.20 -21.81 -6.25
C LYS A 333 -1.91 -22.41 -5.68
N THR A 334 -1.15 -21.66 -4.87
CA THR A 334 0.03 -22.16 -4.17
C THR A 334 -0.33 -23.24 -3.14
N LEU A 335 -1.40 -23.05 -2.36
CA LEU A 335 -1.95 -24.07 -1.46
C LEU A 335 -2.30 -25.36 -2.23
N ALA A 336 -3.09 -25.23 -3.30
CA ALA A 336 -3.54 -26.37 -4.11
C ALA A 336 -2.36 -27.11 -4.76
N LYS A 337 -1.36 -26.40 -5.30
CA LYS A 337 -0.13 -27.00 -5.87
C LYS A 337 0.68 -27.80 -4.85
N ASN A 338 0.57 -27.44 -3.56
CA ASN A 338 1.22 -28.17 -2.48
C ASN A 338 0.29 -29.24 -1.86
N GLY A 339 -0.84 -29.56 -2.48
CA GLY A 339 -1.72 -30.65 -2.04
C GLY A 339 -2.58 -30.32 -0.82
N VAL A 340 -2.65 -29.05 -0.40
CA VAL A 340 -3.57 -28.61 0.65
C VAL A 340 -4.98 -28.53 0.05
N GLN A 341 -5.87 -29.41 0.49
CA GLN A 341 -7.27 -29.48 0.05
C GLN A 341 -8.21 -29.07 1.18
N GLY A 342 -9.33 -28.42 0.83
CA GLY A 342 -10.37 -28.03 1.79
C GLY A 342 -10.06 -26.80 2.65
N LEU A 343 -8.89 -26.18 2.48
CA LEU A 343 -8.50 -24.94 3.14
C LEU A 343 -8.12 -23.89 2.08
N SER A 344 -8.57 -22.66 2.29
CA SER A 344 -8.30 -21.53 1.42
C SER A 344 -8.25 -20.24 2.22
N LEU A 345 -7.47 -19.28 1.73
CA LEU A 345 -7.55 -17.89 2.17
C LEU A 345 -8.68 -17.18 1.42
N ALA A 346 -9.32 -16.21 2.05
CA ALA A 346 -10.38 -15.40 1.45
C ALA A 346 -10.26 -13.94 1.88
N LEU A 347 -10.60 -13.00 1.00
CA LEU A 347 -10.87 -11.63 1.43
C LEU A 347 -12.15 -11.62 2.27
N PRO A 348 -12.19 -10.93 3.42
CA PRO A 348 -13.44 -10.69 4.11
C PRO A 348 -14.32 -9.75 3.27
N HIS A 349 -15.61 -9.74 3.55
CA HIS A 349 -16.53 -8.81 2.92
C HIS A 349 -16.10 -7.36 3.20
N ARG A 350 -16.22 -6.46 2.21
CA ARG A 350 -15.74 -5.06 2.31
C ARG A 350 -16.42 -4.17 3.37
N ARG A 351 -17.45 -4.70 4.03
CA ARG A 351 -18.15 -4.07 5.16
C ARG A 351 -17.57 -4.48 6.52
N PHE A 352 -16.80 -5.57 6.55
CA PHE A 352 -16.16 -6.08 7.75
C PHE A 352 -15.11 -5.10 8.24
N HIS A 353 -15.08 -4.86 9.56
CA HIS A 353 -14.02 -4.12 10.25
C HIS A 353 -13.70 -2.75 9.60
N ARG A 354 -14.73 -1.91 9.41
CA ARG A 354 -14.63 -0.58 8.82
C ARG A 354 -14.69 0.52 9.87
N GLY A 355 -13.79 1.50 9.78
CA GLY A 355 -13.76 2.72 10.59
C GLY A 355 -14.27 3.96 9.84
N VAL A 356 -14.43 3.90 8.52
CA VAL A 356 -14.86 5.04 7.69
C VAL A 356 -16.10 4.70 6.85
N GLY A 357 -16.99 5.69 6.68
CA GLY A 357 -18.16 5.62 5.80
C GLY A 357 -19.38 4.93 6.41
N PRO A 358 -20.47 4.70 5.66
CA PRO A 358 -21.72 4.19 6.23
C PRO A 358 -21.57 2.86 6.98
N HIS A 359 -20.66 1.98 6.52
CA HIS A 359 -20.43 0.68 7.14
C HIS A 359 -19.75 0.73 8.51
N SER A 360 -19.13 1.85 8.91
CA SER A 360 -18.56 1.98 10.26
C SER A 360 -19.62 2.14 11.35
N THR A 361 -20.88 2.37 10.97
CA THR A 361 -22.01 2.56 11.90
C THR A 361 -22.64 1.25 12.39
N ALA A 362 -22.20 0.10 11.87
CA ALA A 362 -22.70 -1.22 12.23
C ALA A 362 -21.56 -2.23 12.32
N LYS A 363 -21.83 -3.41 12.90
CA LYS A 363 -20.87 -4.52 12.94
C LYS A 363 -21.26 -5.60 11.93
N PHE A 364 -20.24 -6.19 11.34
CA PHE A 364 -20.36 -7.25 10.35
C PHE A 364 -19.39 -8.37 10.69
N ASP A 365 -19.73 -9.59 10.32
CA ASP A 365 -18.76 -10.69 10.26
C ASP A 365 -17.95 -10.66 8.94
N PRO A 366 -16.94 -11.54 8.78
CA PRO A 366 -16.16 -11.61 7.54
C PRO A 366 -16.98 -11.99 6.29
N GLN A 367 -18.20 -12.50 6.43
CA GLN A 367 -19.09 -12.80 5.30
C GLN A 367 -20.01 -11.61 4.96
N GLY A 368 -19.94 -10.51 5.71
CA GLY A 368 -20.75 -9.32 5.50
C GLY A 368 -22.14 -9.39 6.12
N ARG A 369 -22.40 -10.36 7.00
CA ARG A 369 -23.66 -10.44 7.75
C ARG A 369 -23.61 -9.45 8.90
N MET A 370 -24.64 -8.61 9.00
CA MET A 370 -24.78 -7.67 10.10
C MET A 370 -24.96 -8.44 11.42
N MET A 371 -24.34 -7.94 12.48
CA MET A 371 -24.40 -8.54 13.82
C MET A 371 -24.41 -7.46 14.91
N SER A 372 -24.74 -7.87 16.12
CA SER A 372 -24.65 -6.98 17.28
C SER A 372 -23.21 -6.67 17.65
N GLU A 373 -23.01 -5.57 18.37
CA GLU A 373 -21.69 -5.22 18.91
C GLU A 373 -21.19 -6.27 19.90
N ALA A 374 -22.06 -6.82 20.74
CA ALA A 374 -21.70 -7.87 21.68
C ALA A 374 -21.22 -9.16 20.97
N GLU A 375 -21.87 -9.57 19.88
CA GLU A 375 -21.43 -10.72 19.08
C GLU A 375 -20.09 -10.44 18.39
N PHE A 376 -19.92 -9.25 17.82
CA PHE A 376 -18.65 -8.86 17.20
C PHE A 376 -17.52 -8.89 18.21
N GLU A 377 -17.68 -8.27 19.38
CA GLU A 377 -16.65 -8.24 20.42
C GLU A 377 -16.33 -9.62 20.99
N ALA A 378 -17.31 -10.53 21.05
CA ALA A 378 -17.10 -11.91 21.50
C ALA A 378 -16.30 -12.76 20.50
N HIS A 379 -16.40 -12.48 19.20
CA HIS A 379 -15.80 -13.29 18.13
C HIS A 379 -14.66 -12.61 17.36
N LYS A 380 -14.39 -11.32 17.59
CA LYS A 380 -13.38 -10.56 16.82
C LYS A 380 -12.00 -11.22 16.80
N ASP A 381 -11.60 -11.88 17.90
CA ASP A 381 -10.29 -12.54 18.02
C ASP A 381 -10.18 -13.79 17.13
N GLU A 382 -11.30 -14.31 16.61
CA GLU A 382 -11.33 -15.37 15.60
C GLU A 382 -11.02 -14.85 14.20
N TRP A 383 -11.23 -13.55 13.95
CA TRP A 383 -11.18 -12.95 12.62
C TRP A 383 -10.07 -11.92 12.43
N LEU A 384 -9.64 -11.26 13.50
CA LEU A 384 -8.63 -10.20 13.50
C LEU A 384 -7.42 -10.61 14.35
N ILE A 385 -6.30 -9.94 14.13
CA ILE A 385 -5.05 -10.22 14.85
C ILE A 385 -5.26 -10.05 16.36
N ASN A 386 -5.07 -11.12 17.12
CA ASN A 386 -5.15 -11.09 18.59
C ASN A 386 -3.75 -11.18 19.24
N GLU A 387 -3.70 -11.04 20.57
CA GLU A 387 -2.43 -11.04 21.32
C GLU A 387 -1.66 -12.37 21.21
N ALA A 388 -2.37 -13.50 21.15
CA ALA A 388 -1.74 -14.80 20.98
C ALA A 388 -1.08 -14.95 19.61
N ASP A 389 -1.69 -14.39 18.56
CA ASP A 389 -1.10 -14.32 17.23
C ASP A 389 0.14 -13.45 17.20
N ARG A 390 0.07 -12.23 17.76
CA ARG A 390 1.22 -11.31 17.84
C ARG A 390 2.39 -11.95 18.56
N LYS A 391 2.14 -12.56 19.72
CA LYS A 391 3.15 -13.27 20.50
C LYS A 391 3.79 -14.40 19.70
N TYR A 392 2.98 -15.21 19.01
CA TYR A 392 3.49 -16.33 18.23
C TYR A 392 4.29 -15.87 17.01
N VAL A 393 3.74 -14.97 16.19
CA VAL A 393 4.43 -14.45 15.00
C VAL A 393 5.75 -13.80 15.40
N LYS A 394 5.77 -12.97 16.45
CA LYS A 394 7.02 -12.38 16.97
C LYS A 394 8.03 -13.43 17.43
N SER A 395 7.59 -14.55 18.00
CA SER A 395 8.50 -15.62 18.44
C SER A 395 9.27 -16.31 17.29
N VAL A 396 8.75 -16.24 16.06
CA VAL A 396 9.41 -16.80 14.86
C VAL A 396 10.19 -15.74 14.05
N MET A 397 10.14 -14.46 14.45
CA MET A 397 10.93 -13.36 13.84
C MET A 397 12.38 -13.38 14.30
N ASN A 398 13.14 -14.38 13.87
CA ASN A 398 14.56 -14.51 14.15
C ASN A 398 15.38 -14.06 12.93
N GLY A 399 16.28 -13.08 13.12
CA GLY A 399 17.11 -12.55 12.04
C GLY A 399 18.04 -13.61 11.44
N VAL A 400 18.02 -13.74 10.10
CA VAL A 400 18.87 -14.66 9.35
C VAL A 400 19.74 -13.88 8.36
N PHE A 401 21.02 -13.75 8.70
CA PHE A 401 21.99 -12.95 7.93
C PHE A 401 23.07 -13.81 7.25
N GLU A 402 22.86 -15.12 7.15
CA GLU A 402 23.69 -16.01 6.32
C GLU A 402 23.18 -16.00 4.88
N ARG A 403 24.09 -15.90 3.90
CA ARG A 403 23.74 -15.84 2.47
C ARG A 403 22.98 -17.09 2.04
N GLY A 404 21.89 -16.89 1.28
CA GLY A 404 21.06 -17.97 0.76
C GLY A 404 20.20 -18.70 1.78
N LYS A 405 20.31 -18.37 3.08
CA LYS A 405 19.45 -18.94 4.13
C LYS A 405 18.17 -18.12 4.29
N MET A 406 17.15 -18.80 4.81
CA MET A 406 15.83 -18.25 5.09
C MET A 406 15.42 -18.63 6.51
N ALA A 407 14.69 -17.76 7.20
CA ALA A 407 14.03 -18.09 8.45
C ALA A 407 13.02 -19.23 8.25
N SER A 408 12.75 -19.98 9.32
CA SER A 408 11.91 -21.18 9.31
C SER A 408 10.49 -20.95 8.77
N PHE A 409 9.98 -19.72 8.85
CA PHE A 409 8.61 -19.39 8.50
C PHE A 409 8.39 -19.00 7.04
N ILE A 410 9.45 -18.86 6.24
CA ILE A 410 9.35 -18.38 4.86
C ILE A 410 10.13 -19.28 3.89
N ALA A 411 9.55 -19.53 2.71
CA ALA A 411 10.23 -20.24 1.64
C ALA A 411 11.29 -19.34 0.96
N PRO A 412 12.32 -19.90 0.28
CA PRO A 412 13.22 -19.10 -0.54
C PRO A 412 12.46 -18.47 -1.74
N PRO A 413 12.88 -17.29 -2.22
CA PRO A 413 12.32 -16.71 -3.44
C PRO A 413 12.71 -17.55 -4.66
N ALA A 414 11.88 -17.52 -5.70
CA ALA A 414 12.12 -18.29 -6.92
C ALA A 414 13.33 -17.78 -7.73
N LYS A 415 13.65 -16.49 -7.61
CA LYS A 415 14.75 -15.81 -8.32
C LYS A 415 15.37 -14.74 -7.41
N GLY A 416 16.65 -14.44 -7.64
CA GLY A 416 17.30 -13.28 -7.05
C GLY A 416 16.96 -11.98 -7.80
N ILE A 417 17.73 -10.93 -7.53
CA ILE A 417 17.43 -9.55 -7.97
C ILE A 417 18.45 -9.12 -9.02
N ASN A 418 17.97 -8.52 -10.12
CA ASN A 418 18.81 -7.99 -11.21
C ASN A 418 19.82 -9.04 -11.74
N GLY A 419 19.32 -10.24 -12.06
CA GLY A 419 20.13 -11.34 -12.62
C GLY A 419 21.09 -12.02 -11.63
N MET A 420 21.17 -11.54 -10.38
CA MET A 420 22.00 -12.16 -9.34
C MET A 420 21.30 -13.39 -8.73
N PRO A 421 22.06 -14.38 -8.22
CA PRO A 421 21.48 -15.56 -7.57
C PRO A 421 20.89 -15.22 -6.18
N VAL A 422 20.10 -16.12 -5.61
CA VAL A 422 19.42 -15.90 -4.30
C VAL A 422 20.42 -15.76 -3.15
N ASP A 423 21.58 -16.41 -3.23
CA ASP A 423 22.66 -16.37 -2.26
C ASP A 423 23.69 -15.25 -2.51
N PHE A 424 23.39 -14.31 -3.41
CA PHE A 424 24.22 -13.13 -3.64
C PHE A 424 24.35 -12.27 -2.37
N GLU A 425 25.45 -11.53 -2.27
CA GLU A 425 25.69 -10.55 -1.20
C GLU A 425 24.81 -9.31 -1.38
N TYR A 426 23.49 -9.40 -1.15
CA TYR A 426 22.64 -8.21 -1.33
C TYR A 426 22.90 -7.10 -0.32
N VAL A 427 23.55 -7.42 0.80
CA VAL A 427 23.83 -6.51 1.90
C VAL A 427 25.22 -6.82 2.47
N ARG A 428 26.08 -5.82 2.58
CA ARG A 428 27.43 -5.94 3.16
C ARG A 428 27.46 -5.45 4.60
N ALA A 429 28.35 -6.02 5.41
CA ALA A 429 28.57 -5.53 6.77
C ALA A 429 29.05 -4.06 6.80
N PRO A 430 28.78 -3.31 7.88
CA PRO A 430 29.29 -1.95 8.03
C PRO A 430 30.83 -1.91 7.94
N GLY A 431 31.39 -1.00 7.14
CA GLY A 431 32.83 -0.81 6.98
C GLY A 431 33.52 -1.67 5.91
N SER A 432 32.75 -2.43 5.13
CA SER A 432 33.20 -3.21 3.96
C SER A 432 33.51 -2.36 2.73
#